data_AF-A0AAX4PJV1-F1
#
_entry.id   AF-A0AAX4PJV1-F1
#
_cell.length_a   1.000
_cell.length_b   1.000
_cell.length_c   1.000
_cell.angle_alpha   90.00
_cell.angle_beta   90.00
_cell.angle_gamma   90.00
#
_symmetry.space_group_name_H-M   'P 1'
#
loop_
_entity.id
_entity.type
_entity.pdbx_description
1 polymer ?
#
loop_
_entity_poly.entity_id
_entity_poly.type
_entity_poly.pdbx_seq_one_letter_code
_entity_poly.pdbx_strand_id
1 'polypeptide(L)'
;MPAAPSAGPQVTREDQASINAFGRLNNQYHEIQGKIKAKKKYSEDLEDASNELMLADGDTVKYSYGWVFVHMDEETADDKLTAERDEVEEDVTKLEGELGDVRTKMDELKATLYSKFGNTINLEE
;
A
#
# COMPACT_ATOMS: atom_id res chain seq x y z
N MET A 1 -40.91 3.04 -41.02
CA MET A 1 -40.75 2.04 -39.94
C MET A 1 -39.75 2.61 -38.95
N PRO A 2 -40.05 2.74 -37.64
CA PRO A 2 -39.07 3.21 -36.67
C PRO A 2 -38.11 2.06 -36.33
N ALA A 3 -36.81 2.37 -36.32
CA ALA A 3 -35.74 1.44 -35.93
C ALA A 3 -35.93 1.01 -34.47
N ALA A 4 -35.75 -0.29 -34.21
CA ALA A 4 -35.76 -0.83 -32.86
C ALA A 4 -34.72 -0.12 -31.98
N PRO A 5 -35.01 0.13 -30.69
CA PRO A 5 -34.00 0.65 -29.77
C PRO A 5 -32.85 -0.34 -29.74
N SER A 6 -31.64 0.12 -30.05
CA SER A 6 -30.42 -0.66 -29.89
C SER A 6 -30.36 -1.12 -28.43
N ALA A 7 -30.60 -2.41 -28.20
CA ALA A 7 -30.41 -3.01 -26.88
C ALA A 7 -28.97 -2.70 -26.46
N GLY A 8 -28.81 -2.01 -25.33
CA GLY A 8 -27.49 -1.73 -24.76
C GLY A 8 -26.70 -3.02 -24.53
N PRO A 9 -25.38 -2.93 -24.26
CA PRO A 9 -24.54 -4.10 -24.05
C PRO A 9 -25.18 -5.03 -23.00
N GLN A 10 -25.47 -6.28 -23.39
CA GLN A 10 -25.95 -7.27 -22.42
C GLN A 10 -24.79 -7.64 -21.51
N VAL A 11 -24.85 -7.19 -20.25
CA VAL A 11 -23.87 -7.55 -19.22
C VAL A 11 -24.15 -8.98 -18.78
N THR A 12 -23.19 -9.88 -19.00
CA THR A 12 -23.32 -11.27 -18.55
C THR A 12 -22.97 -11.38 -17.06
N ARG A 13 -23.32 -12.52 -16.44
CA ARG A 13 -22.93 -12.80 -15.05
C ARG A 13 -21.41 -12.82 -14.86
N GLU A 14 -20.68 -13.30 -15.87
CA GLU A 14 -19.22 -13.35 -15.87
C GLU A 14 -18.63 -11.93 -15.89
N ASP A 15 -19.22 -11.04 -16.68
CA ASP A 15 -18.80 -9.63 -16.74
C ASP A 15 -19.02 -8.92 -15.41
N GLN A 16 -20.18 -9.15 -14.77
CA GLN A 16 -20.44 -8.60 -13.45
C GLN A 16 -19.45 -9.15 -12.40
N ALA A 17 -19.03 -10.41 -12.52
CA ALA A 17 -18.01 -10.98 -11.66
C ALA A 17 -16.65 -10.29 -11.86
N SER A 18 -16.26 -10.00 -13.10
CA SER A 18 -15.04 -9.25 -13.45
C SER A 18 -15.09 -7.81 -12.95
N ILE A 19 -16.22 -7.11 -13.09
CA ILE A 19 -16.42 -5.76 -12.54
C ILE A 19 -16.26 -5.77 -11.02
N ASN A 20 -16.89 -6.74 -10.34
CA ASN A 20 -16.77 -6.88 -8.88
C ASN A 20 -15.33 -7.24 -8.46
N ALA A 21 -14.62 -8.02 -9.27
CA ALA A 21 -13.21 -8.35 -9.03
C ALA A 21 -12.32 -7.12 -9.16
N PHE A 22 -12.53 -6.28 -10.18
CA PHE A 22 -11.84 -5.02 -10.34
C PHE A 22 -12.05 -4.11 -9.12
N GLY A 23 -13.30 -3.94 -8.65
CA GLY A 23 -13.58 -3.15 -7.45
C GLY A 23 -12.86 -3.67 -6.19
N ARG A 24 -12.74 -4.99 -6.02
CA ARG A 24 -11.96 -5.57 -4.91
C ARG A 24 -10.47 -5.28 -5.04
N LEU A 25 -9.91 -5.43 -6.23
CA LEU A 25 -8.49 -5.14 -6.48
C LEU A 25 -8.18 -3.66 -6.29
N ASN A 26 -9.07 -2.75 -6.70
CA ASN A 26 -8.91 -1.31 -6.48
C ASN A 26 -8.85 -0.96 -4.98
N ASN A 27 -9.76 -1.53 -4.18
CA ASN A 27 -9.74 -1.35 -2.73
C ASN A 27 -8.44 -1.88 -2.11
N GLN A 28 -8.00 -3.07 -2.56
CA GLN A 28 -6.73 -3.66 -2.11
C GLN A 28 -5.53 -2.79 -2.50
N TYR A 29 -5.53 -2.22 -3.71
CA TYR A 29 -4.48 -1.31 -4.18
C TYR A 29 -4.36 -0.10 -3.26
N HIS A 30 -5.46 0.59 -2.95
CA HIS A 30 -5.45 1.73 -2.04
C HIS A 30 -5.06 1.37 -0.61
N GLU A 31 -5.47 0.19 -0.12
CA GLU A 31 -5.06 -0.30 1.19
C GLU A 31 -3.54 -0.52 1.26
N ILE A 32 -2.97 -1.18 0.25
CA ILE A 32 -1.51 -1.42 0.18
C ILE A 32 -0.76 -0.10 0.02
N GLN A 33 -1.22 0.83 -0.82
CA GLN A 33 -0.64 2.17 -0.91
C GLN A 33 -0.65 2.92 0.42
N GLY A 34 -1.76 2.82 1.17
CA GLY A 34 -1.87 3.40 2.51
C GLY A 34 -0.85 2.81 3.47
N LYS A 35 -0.68 1.48 3.46
CA LYS A 35 0.34 0.78 4.28
C LYS A 35 1.76 1.20 3.92
N ILE A 36 2.09 1.28 2.63
CA ILE A 36 3.40 1.75 2.16
C ILE A 36 3.67 3.18 2.66
N LYS A 37 2.69 4.08 2.51
CA LYS A 37 2.82 5.47 2.99
C LYS A 37 3.05 5.54 4.49
N ALA A 38 2.30 4.76 5.27
CA ALA A 38 2.45 4.71 6.72
C ALA A 38 3.82 4.17 7.14
N LYS A 39 4.31 3.10 6.49
CA LYS A 39 5.64 2.53 6.76
C LYS A 39 6.78 3.46 6.35
N LYS A 40 6.69 4.15 5.21
CA LYS A 40 7.69 5.16 4.81
C LYS A 40 7.78 6.29 5.82
N LYS A 41 6.63 6.80 6.28
CA LYS A 41 6.59 7.78 7.36
C LYS A 41 7.24 7.23 8.64
N TYR A 42 6.94 5.98 9.01
CA TYR A 42 7.55 5.38 10.19
C TYR A 42 9.08 5.24 10.06
N SER A 43 9.57 4.92 8.86
CA SER A 43 11.01 4.91 8.57
C SER A 43 11.65 6.30 8.72
N GLU A 44 10.98 7.36 8.27
CA GLU A 44 11.41 8.75 8.47
C GLU A 44 11.45 9.08 9.98
N ASP A 45 10.41 8.70 10.73
CA ASP A 45 10.35 8.91 12.19
C ASP A 45 11.50 8.17 12.92
N LEU A 46 11.92 6.98 12.44
CA LEU A 46 13.06 6.23 12.97
C LEU A 46 14.42 6.89 12.64
N GLU A 47 14.56 7.45 11.44
CA GLU A 47 15.75 8.21 11.03
C GLU A 47 15.90 9.48 11.87
N ASP A 48 14.80 10.22 12.08
CA ASP A 48 14.77 11.37 12.98
C ASP A 48 15.17 10.98 14.41
N ALA A 49 14.68 9.84 14.92
CA ALA A 49 15.05 9.34 16.24
C ALA A 49 16.55 8.99 16.35
N SER A 50 17.14 8.39 15.31
CA SER A 50 18.59 8.09 15.26
C SER A 50 19.42 9.39 15.21
N ASN A 51 18.99 10.39 14.44
CA ASN A 51 19.64 11.70 14.41
C ASN A 51 19.61 12.41 15.79
N GLU A 52 18.48 12.35 16.50
CA GLU A 52 18.36 12.91 17.85
C GLU A 52 19.20 12.12 18.87
N LEU A 53 19.29 10.80 18.74
CA LEU A 53 20.14 9.96 19.56
C LEU A 53 21.62 10.36 19.44
N MET A 54 22.10 10.66 18.23
CA MET A 54 23.48 11.13 18.01
C MET A 54 23.80 12.49 18.66
N LEU A 55 22.78 13.30 18.95
CA LEU A 55 22.91 14.60 19.61
C LEU A 55 22.76 14.49 21.13
N ALA A 56 22.39 13.33 21.66
CA ALA A 56 22.31 13.10 23.08
C ALA A 56 23.72 13.13 23.70
N ASP A 57 23.82 13.69 24.91
CA ASP A 57 25.09 13.94 25.59
C ASP A 57 25.10 13.22 26.95
N GLY A 58 24.52 12.01 27.02
CA GLY A 58 24.31 11.29 28.28
C GLY A 58 24.43 9.78 28.16
N ASP A 59 25.00 9.12 29.18
CA ASP A 59 25.33 7.68 29.16
C ASP A 59 24.13 6.72 28.98
N THR A 60 22.88 7.20 28.99
CA THR A 60 21.69 6.35 28.94
C THR A 60 20.49 7.08 28.34
N VAL A 61 19.76 6.41 27.46
CA VAL A 61 18.57 6.93 26.79
C VAL A 61 17.32 6.16 27.18
N LYS A 62 16.16 6.80 27.02
CA LYS A 62 14.84 6.20 27.25
C LYS A 62 14.24 5.75 25.93
N TYR A 63 14.37 4.47 25.63
CA TYR A 63 13.79 3.87 24.44
C TYR A 63 12.32 3.50 24.69
N SER A 64 11.40 3.90 23.81
CA SER A 64 9.98 3.58 23.94
C SER A 64 9.66 2.19 23.42
N TYR A 65 8.94 1.39 24.21
CA TYR A 65 8.45 0.07 23.81
C TYR A 65 6.96 -0.03 24.13
N GLY A 66 6.12 0.18 23.12
CA GLY A 66 4.67 0.27 23.28
C GLY A 66 4.28 1.39 24.25
N TRP A 67 3.92 1.04 25.48
CA TRP A 67 3.47 1.98 26.52
C TRP A 67 4.50 2.25 27.63
N VAL A 68 5.68 1.62 27.59
CA VAL A 68 6.73 1.76 28.61
C VAL A 68 8.00 2.33 28.00
N PHE A 69 8.87 2.89 28.86
CA PHE A 69 10.22 3.30 28.49
C PHE A 69 11.24 2.42 29.19
N VAL A 70 12.24 1.96 28.43
CA VAL A 70 13.36 1.18 28.92
C VAL A 70 14.61 2.04 28.85
N HIS A 71 15.40 2.05 29.93
CA HIS A 71 16.70 2.72 29.92
C HIS A 71 17.72 1.78 29.29
N MET A 72 18.45 2.26 28.29
CA MET A 72 19.54 1.52 27.64
C MET A 72 20.65 2.48 27.22
N ASP A 73 21.83 1.95 26.99
CA ASP A 73 22.94 2.70 26.39
C ASP A 73 22.62 3.10 24.95
N GLU A 74 23.34 4.11 24.46
CA GLU A 74 23.14 4.69 23.13
C GLU A 74 23.43 3.68 22.01
N GLU A 75 24.48 2.87 22.15
CA GLU A 75 24.85 1.85 21.15
C GLU A 75 23.71 0.84 20.97
N THR A 76 23.15 0.32 22.07
CA THR A 76 22.01 -0.60 22.03
C THR A 76 20.75 0.06 21.44
N ALA A 77 20.53 1.34 21.69
CA ALA A 77 19.40 2.08 21.11
C ALA A 77 19.57 2.26 19.59
N ASP A 78 20.77 2.60 19.13
CA ASP A 78 21.09 2.79 17.71
C ASP A 78 20.97 1.48 16.92
N ASP A 79 21.49 0.38 17.47
CA ASP A 79 21.35 -0.96 16.91
C ASP A 79 19.87 -1.35 16.72
N LYS A 80 19.01 -1.00 17.70
CA LYS A 80 17.58 -1.27 17.62
C LYS A 80 16.87 -0.43 16.59
N LEU A 81 17.15 0.88 16.54
CA LEU A 81 16.58 1.78 15.53
C LEU A 81 16.98 1.34 14.12
N THR A 82 18.24 0.95 13.93
CA THR A 82 18.77 0.43 12.67
C THR A 82 18.07 -0.86 12.26
N ALA A 83 17.98 -1.84 13.17
CA ALA A 83 17.31 -3.10 12.89
C ALA A 83 15.83 -2.91 12.53
N GLU A 84 15.13 -2.03 13.26
CA GLU A 84 13.73 -1.74 13.00
C GLU A 84 13.53 -1.03 11.65
N ARG A 85 14.42 -0.10 11.29
CA ARG A 85 14.41 0.55 9.97
C ARG A 85 14.60 -0.48 8.85
N ASP A 86 15.57 -1.38 8.98
CA ASP A 86 15.84 -2.41 7.97
C ASP A 86 14.64 -3.35 7.79
N GLU A 87 13.96 -3.74 8.88
CA GLU A 87 12.71 -4.51 8.82
C GLU A 87 11.59 -3.73 8.11
N VAL A 88 11.46 -2.43 8.37
CA VAL A 88 10.48 -1.57 7.72
C VAL A 88 10.76 -1.44 6.22
N GLU A 89 12.02 -1.28 5.81
CA GLU A 89 12.43 -1.21 4.40
C GLU A 89 12.15 -2.52 3.65
N GLU A 90 12.42 -3.68 4.28
CA GLU A 90 12.09 -4.98 3.71
C GLU A 90 10.58 -5.13 3.49
N ASP A 91 9.78 -4.73 4.48
CA ASP A 91 8.33 -4.75 4.39
C ASP A 91 7.78 -3.80 3.32
N VAL A 92 8.36 -2.60 3.19
CA VAL A 92 8.00 -1.67 2.11
C VAL A 92 8.27 -2.31 0.75
N THR A 93 9.44 -2.94 0.57
CA THR A 93 9.81 -3.63 -0.68
C THR A 93 8.82 -4.74 -1.02
N LYS A 94 8.41 -5.56 -0.03
CA LYS A 94 7.39 -6.60 -0.21
C LYS A 94 6.05 -6.02 -0.63
N LEU A 95 5.59 -4.97 0.06
CA LEU A 95 4.31 -4.31 -0.25
C LEU A 95 4.33 -3.65 -1.63
N GLU A 96 5.45 -3.06 -2.05
CA GLU A 96 5.60 -2.50 -3.39
C GLU A 96 5.53 -3.59 -4.48
N GLY A 97 6.09 -4.77 -4.21
CA GLY A 97 5.92 -5.96 -5.06
C GLY A 97 4.45 -6.40 -5.17
N GLU A 98 3.76 -6.56 -4.03
CA GLU A 98 2.34 -6.89 -4.00
C GLU A 98 1.47 -5.84 -4.72
N LEU A 99 1.79 -4.56 -4.55
CA LEU A 99 1.11 -3.46 -5.22
C LEU A 99 1.27 -3.55 -6.74
N GLY A 100 2.48 -3.91 -7.20
CA GLY A 100 2.78 -4.17 -8.61
C GLY A 100 1.91 -5.30 -9.19
N ASP A 101 1.83 -6.43 -8.49
CA ASP A 101 1.00 -7.57 -8.90
C ASP A 101 -0.49 -7.21 -8.97
N VAL A 102 -1.00 -6.46 -7.99
CA VAL A 102 -2.38 -5.98 -7.97
C VAL A 102 -2.64 -5.06 -9.16
N ARG A 103 -1.72 -4.13 -9.43
CA ARG A 103 -1.82 -3.21 -10.57
C ARG A 103 -1.84 -3.96 -11.91
N THR A 104 -0.96 -4.93 -12.12
CA THR A 104 -0.96 -5.74 -13.35
C THR A 104 -2.30 -6.46 -13.54
N LYS A 105 -2.84 -7.09 -12.50
CA LYS A 105 -4.16 -7.75 -12.56
C LYS A 105 -5.29 -6.75 -12.86
N MET A 106 -5.24 -5.56 -12.28
CA MET A 106 -6.19 -4.49 -12.56
C MET A 106 -6.13 -4.04 -14.02
N ASP A 107 -4.93 -3.83 -14.57
CA ASP A 107 -4.72 -3.39 -15.95
C ASP A 107 -5.25 -4.43 -16.96
N GLU A 108 -5.00 -5.72 -16.72
CA GLU A 108 -5.53 -6.83 -17.53
C GLU A 108 -7.07 -6.89 -17.50
N LEU A 109 -7.67 -6.77 -16.31
CA LEU A 109 -9.13 -6.73 -16.14
C LEU A 109 -9.73 -5.49 -16.79
N LYS A 110 -9.08 -4.33 -16.65
CA LYS A 110 -9.49 -3.06 -17.24
C LYS A 110 -9.49 -3.15 -18.76
N ALA A 111 -8.42 -3.65 -19.37
CA ALA A 111 -8.33 -3.85 -20.82
C ALA A 111 -9.43 -4.80 -21.34
N THR A 112 -9.68 -5.90 -20.63
CA THR A 112 -10.73 -6.87 -20.99
C THR A 112 -12.12 -6.24 -20.93
N LEU A 113 -12.42 -5.53 -19.85
CA LEU A 113 -13.71 -4.89 -19.63
C LEU A 113 -13.98 -3.74 -20.60
N TYR A 114 -12.99 -2.87 -20.86
CA TYR A 114 -13.13 -1.80 -21.86
C TYR A 114 -13.24 -2.32 -23.30
N SER A 115 -12.57 -3.44 -23.63
CA SER A 115 -12.72 -4.05 -24.96
C SER A 115 -14.15 -4.55 -25.20
N LYS A 116 -14.87 -4.95 -24.13
CA LYS A 116 -16.21 -5.52 -24.22
C LYS A 116 -17.33 -4.50 -24.06
N PHE A 117 -17.13 -3.49 -23.20
CA PHE A 117 -18.15 -2.51 -22.84
C PHE A 117 -17.85 -1.09 -23.31
N GLY A 118 -16.62 -0.82 -23.78
CA GLY A 118 -16.21 0.53 -24.17
C GLY A 118 -16.49 1.55 -23.07
N ASN A 119 -17.04 2.71 -23.46
CA ASN A 119 -17.34 3.80 -22.53
C ASN A 119 -18.65 3.61 -21.74
N THR A 120 -19.31 2.44 -21.81
CA THR A 120 -20.54 2.21 -21.03
C THR A 120 -20.28 1.81 -19.58
N ILE A 121 -19.04 1.53 -19.23
CA ILE A 121 -18.60 1.28 -17.85
C ILE A 121 -17.54 2.31 -17.45
N ASN A 122 -17.54 2.70 -16.18
CA ASN A 122 -16.50 3.55 -15.63
C ASN A 122 -15.61 2.72 -14.69
N LEU A 123 -14.35 2.56 -15.06
CA LEU A 123 -13.31 1.90 -14.27
C LEU A 123 -12.15 2.86 -14.01
N GLU A 124 -12.46 4.16 -13.92
CA GLU A 124 -11.49 5.19 -13.57
C GLU A 124 -11.42 5.38 -12.06
N GLU A 125 -10.31 4.89 -11.51
CA GLU A 125 -9.53 5.43 -10.39
C GLU A 125 -8.07 4.97 -10.57
#